data_AF-A0A2W4ZB55-F1
#
_entry.id   AF-A0A2W4ZB55-F1
#
_cell.length_a   1.000
_cell.length_b   1.000
_cell.length_c   1.000
_cell.angle_alpha   90.00
_cell.angle_beta   90.00
_cell.angle_gamma   90.00
#
_symmetry.space_group_name_H-M   'P 1'
#
loop_
_entity.id
_entity.type
_entity.pdbx_description
1 polymer ?
#
loop_
_entity_poly.entity_id
_entity_poly.type
_entity_poly.pdbx_seq_one_letter_code
_entity_poly.pdbx_strand_id
1 'polypeptide(L)'
;EVSAGVQALSASLEDSEFSLSEIDDRLFALKAQARKHACSVDELPQKRGELANLLKEIGNQEDTLHALEKNVEKARKDYAAQAKSLSDKRKKAAAQLDKLVAKELAPLKLEKARFETHVEELPENEWGLHGMDSVQFLVATNPGSAAGPLNKIASGGEMARFMLALKVVLAEVGTAQTLVFDEVDSGIGGATADAVGERLARLARKRQILVVTHSPQVAAKSAYHAIVVKTGKTNPTTKILPLSNSNERTEEIARMLSGAEITKEARAQAAKLLEKAA
;
A
#
# COMPACT_ATOMS: atom_id res chain seq x y z
N GLU A 1 103.53 -16.72 23.42
CA GLU A 1 102.26 -17.43 23.12
C GLU A 1 101.02 -16.64 23.55
N VAL A 2 100.90 -16.22 24.83
CA VAL A 2 99.75 -15.41 25.30
C VAL A 2 99.54 -14.12 24.49
N SER A 3 100.61 -13.37 24.19
CA SER A 3 100.51 -12.14 23.39
C SER A 3 100.04 -12.37 21.95
N ALA A 4 100.40 -13.51 21.34
CA ALA A 4 99.98 -13.85 20.00
C ALA A 4 98.50 -14.26 19.98
N GLY A 5 98.04 -14.97 21.02
CA GLY A 5 96.62 -15.28 21.20
C GLY A 5 95.74 -14.04 21.43
N VAL A 6 96.24 -13.05 22.19
CA VAL A 6 95.54 -11.77 22.40
C VAL A 6 95.46 -10.94 21.11
N GLN A 7 96.54 -10.90 20.31
CA GLN A 7 96.53 -10.20 19.03
C GLN A 7 95.61 -10.85 18.00
N ALA A 8 95.56 -12.19 17.94
CA ALA A 8 94.65 -12.91 17.07
C ALA A 8 93.17 -12.69 17.44
N LEU A 9 92.85 -12.63 18.73
CA LEU A 9 91.51 -12.30 19.21
C LEU A 9 91.12 -10.84 18.93
N SER A 10 92.08 -9.91 19.05
CA SER A 10 91.86 -8.50 18.71
C SER A 10 91.59 -8.32 17.22
N ALA A 11 92.38 -8.99 16.36
CA ALA A 11 92.19 -8.95 14.92
C ALA A 11 90.85 -9.59 14.49
N SER A 12 90.37 -10.63 15.18
CA SER A 12 89.07 -11.24 14.87
C SER A 12 87.88 -10.39 15.31
N LEU A 13 88.08 -9.45 16.24
CA LEU A 13 87.06 -8.48 16.66
C LEU A 13 86.99 -7.27 15.71
N GLU A 14 88.05 -7.01 14.93
CA GLU A 14 88.10 -5.95 13.92
C GLU A 14 87.47 -6.36 12.58
N ASP A 15 87.17 -7.64 12.39
CA ASP A 15 86.62 -8.21 11.15
C ASP A 15 85.07 -8.18 11.10
N SER A 16 84.43 -7.30 11.89
CA SER A 16 82.98 -7.10 11.86
C SER A 16 82.59 -6.07 10.80
N GLU A 17 81.66 -6.43 9.92
CA GLU A 17 81.15 -5.59 8.82
C GLU A 17 80.53 -4.25 9.29
N PHE A 18 80.24 -4.13 10.60
CA PHE A 18 79.77 -2.91 11.27
C PHE A 18 80.69 -2.56 12.44
N SER A 19 80.95 -1.27 12.63
CA SER A 19 81.66 -0.77 13.81
C SER A 19 80.79 -0.83 15.07
N LEU A 20 81.42 -0.93 16.24
CA LEU A 20 80.70 -0.91 17.53
C LEU A 20 79.84 0.35 17.69
N SER A 21 80.32 1.50 17.21
CA SER A 21 79.58 2.77 17.23
C SER A 21 78.28 2.68 16.44
N GLU A 22 78.29 2.06 15.25
CA GLU A 22 77.10 1.90 14.42
C GLU A 22 76.06 0.97 15.06
N ILE A 23 76.52 -0.07 15.77
CA ILE A 23 75.66 -0.99 16.51
C ILE A 23 74.99 -0.26 17.69
N ASP A 24 75.75 0.53 18.45
CA ASP A 24 75.24 1.31 19.56
C ASP A 24 74.23 2.36 19.10
N ASP A 25 74.54 3.10 18.03
CA ASP A 25 73.62 4.08 17.42
C ASP A 25 72.31 3.41 16.98
N ARG A 26 72.42 2.24 16.35
CA ARG A 26 71.24 1.46 15.93
C ARG A 26 70.41 1.00 17.13
N LEU A 27 71.05 0.54 18.20
CA LEU A 27 70.39 0.11 19.42
C LEU A 27 69.68 1.28 20.11
N PHE A 28 70.32 2.45 20.19
CA PHE A 28 69.72 3.66 20.74
C PHE A 28 68.51 4.12 19.92
N ALA A 29 68.61 4.08 18.57
CA ALA A 29 67.51 4.40 17.68
C ALA A 29 66.31 3.46 17.90
N LEU A 30 66.54 2.15 18.00
CA LEU A 30 65.49 1.15 18.26
C LEU A 30 64.86 1.37 19.65
N LYS A 31 65.66 1.58 20.70
CA LYS A 31 65.15 1.90 22.05
C LYS A 31 64.37 3.22 22.10
N ALA A 32 64.75 4.21 21.29
CA ALA A 32 64.00 5.46 21.18
C ALA A 32 62.63 5.25 20.53
N GLN A 33 62.55 4.45 19.45
CA GLN A 33 61.26 4.10 18.84
C GLN A 33 60.38 3.26 19.77
N ALA A 34 60.95 2.28 20.46
CA ALA A 34 60.26 1.46 21.46
C ALA A 34 59.61 2.33 22.57
N ARG A 35 60.37 3.29 23.11
CA ARG A 35 59.85 4.28 24.08
C ARG A 35 58.74 5.16 23.49
N LYS A 36 58.91 5.66 22.26
CA LYS A 36 57.93 6.50 21.59
C LYS A 36 56.58 5.79 21.38
N HIS A 37 56.62 4.50 21.08
CA HIS A 37 55.44 3.69 20.79
C HIS A 37 54.97 2.82 21.96
N ALA A 38 55.57 2.99 23.14
CA ALA A 38 55.26 2.27 24.37
C ALA A 38 55.24 0.74 24.20
N CYS A 39 56.23 0.20 23.50
CA CYS A 39 56.41 -1.24 23.29
C CYS A 39 57.88 -1.64 23.51
N SER A 40 58.16 -2.95 23.54
CA SER A 40 59.52 -3.47 23.49
C SER A 40 60.12 -3.31 22.08
N VAL A 41 61.45 -3.45 21.99
CA VAL A 41 62.16 -3.39 20.70
C VAL A 41 61.71 -4.52 19.77
N ASP A 42 61.45 -5.71 20.32
CA ASP A 42 61.03 -6.89 19.56
C ASP A 42 59.61 -6.73 18.98
N GLU A 43 58.76 -5.93 19.61
CA GLU A 43 57.38 -5.63 19.15
C GLU A 43 57.31 -4.54 18.06
N LEU A 44 58.42 -3.82 17.79
CA LEU A 44 58.43 -2.72 16.81
C LEU A 44 57.95 -3.12 15.40
N PRO A 45 58.31 -4.29 14.84
CA PRO A 45 57.81 -4.72 13.53
C PRO A 45 56.30 -4.91 13.51
N GLN A 46 55.74 -5.50 14.56
CA GLN A 46 54.29 -5.65 14.72
C GLN A 46 53.64 -4.28 14.82
N LYS A 47 54.18 -3.38 15.66
CA LYS A 47 53.65 -2.03 15.84
C LYS A 47 53.64 -1.21 14.56
N ARG A 48 54.67 -1.36 13.72
CA ARG A 48 54.71 -0.77 12.37
C ARG A 48 53.60 -1.31 11.48
N GLY A 49 53.35 -2.62 11.52
CA GLY A 49 52.25 -3.25 10.78
C GLY A 49 50.88 -2.72 11.21
N GLU A 50 50.64 -2.61 12.51
CA GLU A 50 49.41 -2.02 13.07
C GLU A 50 49.21 -0.58 12.58
N LEU A 51 50.24 0.27 12.69
CA LEU A 51 50.16 1.67 12.27
C LEU A 51 49.98 1.82 10.76
N ALA A 52 50.64 0.97 9.95
CA ALA A 52 50.47 0.96 8.51
C ALA A 52 49.05 0.54 8.09
N ASN A 53 48.47 -0.45 8.78
CA ASN A 53 47.08 -0.85 8.57
C ASN A 53 46.11 0.28 8.96
N LEU A 54 46.32 0.91 10.11
CA LEU A 54 45.51 2.05 10.56
C LEU A 54 45.57 3.22 9.56
N LEU A 55 46.77 3.53 9.06
CA LEU A 55 46.97 4.58 8.05
C LEU A 55 46.23 4.24 6.75
N LYS A 56 46.25 2.97 6.33
CA LYS A 56 45.54 2.49 5.15
C LYS A 56 44.02 2.56 5.33
N GLU A 57 43.52 2.21 6.50
CA GLU A 57 42.09 2.34 6.84
C GLU A 57 41.64 3.80 6.78
N ILE A 58 42.41 4.72 7.35
CA ILE A 58 42.12 6.16 7.31
C ILE A 58 42.18 6.68 5.87
N GLY A 59 43.22 6.33 5.10
CA GLY A 59 43.37 6.77 3.71
C GLY A 59 42.25 6.30 2.78
N ASN A 60 41.66 5.13 3.05
CA ASN A 60 40.57 4.58 2.24
C ASN A 60 39.18 5.11 2.61
N GLN A 61 39.02 5.86 3.72
CA GLN A 61 37.71 6.34 4.17
C GLN A 61 37.09 7.34 3.19
N GLU A 62 37.87 8.27 2.64
CA GLU A 62 37.37 9.27 1.67
C GLU A 62 36.91 8.59 0.37
N ASP A 63 37.70 7.65 -0.16
CA ASP A 63 37.32 6.88 -1.35
C ASP A 63 36.06 6.04 -1.10
N THR A 64 35.94 5.44 0.09
CA THR A 64 34.77 4.66 0.48
C THR A 64 33.53 5.54 0.60
N LEU A 65 33.66 6.72 1.23
CA LEU A 65 32.57 7.69 1.36
C LEU A 65 32.10 8.17 -0.01
N HIS A 66 33.02 8.55 -0.89
CA HIS A 66 32.68 8.95 -2.26
C HIS A 66 32.02 7.83 -3.07
N ALA A 67 32.44 6.57 -2.88
CA ALA A 67 31.77 5.44 -3.51
C ALA A 67 30.34 5.25 -2.98
N LEU A 68 30.12 5.38 -1.67
CA LEU A 68 28.81 5.31 -1.05
C LEU A 68 27.89 6.45 -1.49
N GLU A 69 28.39 7.69 -1.56
CA GLU A 69 27.65 8.85 -2.08
C GLU A 69 27.19 8.62 -3.52
N LYS A 70 28.07 8.11 -4.38
CA LYS A 70 27.71 7.73 -5.77
C LYS A 70 26.63 6.65 -5.81
N ASN A 71 26.71 5.66 -4.92
CA ASN A 71 25.71 4.61 -4.83
C ASN A 71 24.35 5.14 -4.36
N VAL A 72 24.33 6.04 -3.38
CA VAL A 72 23.12 6.73 -2.91
C VAL A 72 22.49 7.54 -4.05
N GLU A 73 23.29 8.34 -4.75
CA GLU A 73 22.79 9.17 -5.85
C GLU A 73 22.25 8.34 -7.02
N LYS A 74 22.91 7.21 -7.33
CA LYS A 74 22.42 6.26 -8.33
C LYS A 74 21.08 5.66 -7.90
N ALA A 75 21.00 5.13 -6.68
CA ALA A 75 19.77 4.55 -6.16
C ALA A 75 18.61 5.56 -6.12
N ARG A 76 18.90 6.82 -5.78
CA ARG A 76 17.94 7.94 -5.80
C ARG A 76 17.41 8.20 -7.21
N LYS A 77 18.27 8.25 -8.23
CA LYS A 77 17.86 8.43 -9.63
C LYS A 77 17.01 7.27 -10.14
N ASP A 78 17.41 6.04 -9.81
CA ASP A 78 16.67 4.84 -10.20
C ASP A 78 15.28 4.84 -9.54
N TYR A 79 15.19 5.17 -8.25
CA TYR A 79 13.93 5.36 -7.54
C TYR A 79 13.05 6.42 -8.21
N ALA A 80 13.60 7.62 -8.45
CA ALA A 80 12.85 8.74 -9.03
C ALA A 80 12.29 8.40 -10.41
N ALA A 81 13.06 7.70 -11.25
CA ALA A 81 12.61 7.25 -12.56
C ALA A 81 11.41 6.28 -12.47
N GLN A 82 11.48 5.30 -11.55
CA GLN A 82 10.40 4.34 -11.34
C GLN A 82 9.16 5.00 -10.71
N ALA A 83 9.36 5.86 -9.71
CA ALA A 83 8.29 6.56 -9.04
C ALA A 83 7.57 7.54 -9.98
N LYS A 84 8.29 8.20 -10.91
CA LYS A 84 7.68 9.04 -11.95
C LYS A 84 6.84 8.23 -12.94
N SER A 85 7.35 7.07 -13.38
CA SER A 85 6.59 6.14 -14.21
C SER A 85 5.30 5.67 -13.53
N LEU A 86 5.34 5.44 -12.21
CA LEU A 86 4.16 5.12 -11.41
C LEU A 86 3.18 6.30 -11.31
N SER A 87 3.67 7.53 -11.07
CA SER A 87 2.86 8.75 -11.03
C SER A 87 2.11 8.99 -12.34
N ASP A 88 2.78 8.84 -13.49
CA ASP A 88 2.16 8.99 -14.80
C ASP A 88 1.05 7.95 -15.04
N LYS A 89 1.27 6.70 -14.60
CA LYS A 89 0.26 5.63 -14.67
C LYS A 89 -0.92 5.93 -13.74
N ARG A 90 -0.67 6.45 -12.54
CA ARG A 90 -1.71 6.87 -11.58
C ARG A 90 -2.58 7.97 -12.16
N LYS A 91 -1.99 9.01 -12.73
CA LYS A 91 -2.73 10.13 -13.36
C LYS A 91 -3.60 9.65 -14.53
N LYS A 92 -3.11 8.72 -15.35
CA LYS A 92 -3.90 8.10 -16.42
C LYS A 92 -5.06 7.25 -15.88
N ALA A 93 -4.80 6.42 -14.86
CA ALA A 93 -5.83 5.60 -14.24
C ALA A 93 -6.89 6.45 -13.50
N ALA A 94 -6.47 7.52 -12.82
CA ALA A 94 -7.32 8.50 -12.17
C ALA A 94 -8.32 9.12 -13.16
N ALA A 95 -7.84 9.63 -14.30
CA ALA A 95 -8.73 10.20 -15.33
C ALA A 95 -9.73 9.18 -15.91
N GLN A 96 -9.32 7.91 -16.05
CA GLN A 96 -10.21 6.84 -16.49
C GLN A 96 -11.27 6.52 -15.42
N LEU A 97 -10.85 6.39 -14.16
CA LEU A 97 -11.73 6.13 -13.03
C LEU A 97 -12.77 7.25 -12.89
N ASP A 98 -12.34 8.50 -12.94
CA ASP A 98 -13.21 9.68 -12.81
C ASP A 98 -14.30 9.69 -13.89
N LYS A 99 -13.92 9.39 -15.14
CA LYS A 99 -14.87 9.30 -16.25
C LYS A 99 -15.88 8.17 -16.08
N LEU A 100 -15.47 7.03 -15.54
CA LEU A 100 -16.35 5.89 -15.30
C LEU A 100 -17.30 6.18 -14.13
N VAL A 101 -16.78 6.71 -13.02
CA VAL A 101 -17.60 7.08 -11.86
C VAL A 101 -18.62 8.16 -12.24
N ALA A 102 -18.21 9.20 -12.98
CA ALA A 102 -19.12 10.26 -13.42
C ALA A 102 -20.34 9.74 -14.21
N LYS A 103 -20.18 8.68 -15.02
CA LYS A 103 -21.29 8.05 -15.74
C LYS A 103 -22.27 7.32 -14.82
N GLU A 104 -21.81 6.88 -13.65
CA GLU A 104 -22.62 6.19 -12.65
C GLU A 104 -23.32 7.17 -11.69
N LEU A 105 -22.87 8.42 -11.58
CA LEU A 105 -23.46 9.40 -10.64
C LEU A 105 -24.88 9.84 -11.03
N ALA A 106 -25.13 10.20 -12.29
CA ALA A 106 -26.45 10.69 -12.71
C ALA A 106 -27.59 9.65 -12.47
N PRO A 107 -27.43 8.36 -12.82
CA PRO A 107 -28.40 7.32 -12.48
C PRO A 107 -28.70 7.20 -10.98
N LEU A 108 -27.75 7.53 -10.11
CA LEU A 108 -27.88 7.46 -8.66
C LEU A 108 -28.41 8.77 -8.04
N LYS A 109 -28.99 9.65 -8.85
CA LYS A 109 -29.47 10.99 -8.45
C LYS A 109 -28.38 11.87 -7.86
N LEU A 110 -27.17 11.76 -8.41
CA LEU A 110 -26.01 12.58 -8.06
C LEU A 110 -25.53 13.38 -9.28
N GLU A 111 -26.43 13.77 -10.17
CA GLU A 111 -26.10 14.50 -11.41
C GLU A 111 -25.41 15.85 -11.19
N LYS A 112 -25.55 16.43 -10.01
CA LYS A 112 -24.90 17.68 -9.61
C LYS A 112 -23.54 17.49 -8.95
N ALA A 113 -23.18 16.24 -8.64
CA ALA A 113 -22.00 15.93 -7.88
C ALA A 113 -20.81 15.63 -8.80
N ARG A 114 -19.61 15.98 -8.34
CA ARG A 114 -18.35 15.72 -9.05
C ARG A 114 -17.48 14.80 -8.21
N PHE A 115 -16.95 13.77 -8.85
CA PHE A 115 -15.90 12.90 -8.30
C PHE A 115 -14.59 13.21 -9.01
N GLU A 116 -13.50 13.29 -8.25
CA GLU A 116 -12.18 13.60 -8.76
C GLU A 116 -11.13 12.80 -7.99
N THR A 117 -10.28 12.07 -8.70
CA THR A 117 -9.14 11.38 -8.12
C THR A 117 -7.94 12.33 -8.16
N HIS A 118 -7.64 12.92 -7.01
CA HIS A 118 -6.54 13.86 -6.87
C HIS A 118 -5.23 13.09 -6.63
N VAL A 119 -4.25 13.29 -7.53
CA VAL A 119 -2.91 12.70 -7.45
C VAL A 119 -1.92 13.85 -7.32
N GLU A 120 -1.42 14.05 -6.10
CA GLU A 120 -0.51 15.13 -5.74
C GLU A 120 0.91 14.57 -5.55
N GLU A 121 1.90 15.20 -6.15
CA GLU A 121 3.31 14.83 -5.95
C GLU A 121 3.77 15.35 -4.58
N LEU A 122 4.31 14.44 -3.77
CA LEU A 122 4.82 14.73 -2.44
C LEU A 122 6.23 15.32 -2.52
N PRO A 123 6.62 16.16 -1.55
CA PRO A 123 8.00 16.61 -1.44
C PRO A 123 8.93 15.43 -1.18
N GLU A 124 10.18 15.54 -1.62
CA GLU A 124 11.10 14.40 -1.68
C GLU A 124 11.42 13.76 -0.31
N ASN A 125 11.35 14.54 0.76
CA ASN A 125 11.50 14.04 2.13
C ASN A 125 10.34 13.14 2.59
N GLU A 126 9.23 13.10 1.85
CA GLU A 126 8.05 12.27 2.11
C GLU A 126 7.92 11.08 1.13
N TRP A 127 8.87 10.92 0.21
CA TRP A 127 8.90 9.78 -0.68
C TRP A 127 9.09 8.48 0.10
N GLY A 128 8.39 7.43 -0.33
CA GLY A 128 8.41 6.16 0.38
C GLY A 128 8.23 4.96 -0.52
N LEU A 129 7.98 3.81 0.10
CA LEU A 129 7.76 2.54 -0.60
C LEU A 129 6.54 2.56 -1.53
N HIS A 130 5.63 3.51 -1.35
CA HIS A 130 4.45 3.71 -2.21
C HIS A 130 4.69 4.72 -3.35
N GLY A 131 5.92 5.19 -3.55
CA GLY A 131 6.28 6.18 -4.57
C GLY A 131 6.24 7.61 -4.07
N MET A 132 6.06 8.54 -5.01
CA MET A 132 6.16 9.99 -4.82
C MET A 132 4.81 10.71 -4.79
N ASP A 133 3.68 10.00 -4.78
CA ASP A 133 2.36 10.63 -4.84
C ASP A 133 1.52 10.34 -3.59
N SER A 134 0.76 11.35 -3.19
CA SER A 134 -0.44 11.24 -2.36
C SER A 134 -1.65 11.12 -3.26
N VAL A 135 -2.50 10.12 -3.02
CA VAL A 135 -3.73 9.88 -3.82
C VAL A 135 -4.94 10.01 -2.92
N GLN A 136 -5.87 10.89 -3.30
CA GLN A 136 -7.11 11.13 -2.56
C GLN A 136 -8.32 11.14 -3.49
N PHE A 137 -9.43 10.56 -3.03
CA PHE A 137 -10.72 10.68 -3.72
C PHE A 137 -11.48 11.88 -3.16
N LEU A 138 -11.71 12.86 -4.03
CA LEU A 138 -12.39 14.10 -3.70
C LEU A 138 -13.80 14.09 -4.30
N VAL A 139 -14.74 14.63 -3.53
CA VAL A 139 -16.14 14.78 -3.94
C VAL A 139 -16.60 16.21 -3.71
N ALA A 140 -17.33 16.75 -4.67
CA ALA A 140 -18.17 17.93 -4.51
C ALA A 140 -19.63 17.51 -4.70
N THR A 141 -20.48 17.69 -3.68
CA THR A 141 -21.89 17.27 -3.73
C THR A 141 -22.78 18.30 -4.44
N ASN A 142 -22.36 19.57 -4.48
CA ASN A 142 -23.12 20.65 -5.07
C ASN A 142 -22.33 21.36 -6.19
N PRO A 143 -23.02 21.92 -7.20
CA PRO A 143 -22.36 22.70 -8.23
C PRO A 143 -21.70 23.94 -7.60
N GLY A 144 -20.42 24.14 -7.88
CA GLY A 144 -19.65 25.28 -7.36
C GLY A 144 -19.05 25.10 -5.95
N SER A 145 -19.35 24.01 -5.24
CA SER A 145 -18.68 23.72 -3.97
C SER A 145 -17.25 23.22 -4.20
N ALA A 146 -16.33 23.56 -3.29
CA ALA A 146 -15.00 22.98 -3.27
C ALA A 146 -15.09 21.46 -3.09
N ALA A 147 -14.35 20.72 -3.92
CA ALA A 147 -14.20 19.29 -3.72
C ALA A 147 -13.34 19.03 -2.49
N GLY A 148 -13.63 17.98 -1.76
CA GLY A 148 -12.78 17.56 -0.65
C GLY A 148 -12.98 16.09 -0.31
N PRO A 149 -12.30 15.60 0.74
CA PRO A 149 -12.16 14.18 0.97
C PRO A 149 -13.52 13.47 1.09
N LEU A 150 -13.67 12.34 0.38
CA LEU A 150 -14.89 11.53 0.37
C LEU A 150 -15.41 11.21 1.79
N ASN A 151 -14.51 10.99 2.75
CA ASN A 151 -14.83 10.67 4.15
C ASN A 151 -15.31 11.88 4.98
N LYS A 152 -15.20 13.11 4.47
CA LYS A 152 -15.53 14.34 5.22
C LYS A 152 -16.76 15.08 4.71
N ILE A 153 -17.18 14.84 3.47
CA ILE A 153 -18.12 15.74 2.77
C ILE A 153 -19.52 15.15 2.58
N ALA A 154 -19.66 13.84 2.45
CA ALA A 154 -20.94 13.25 2.07
C ALA A 154 -21.85 13.00 3.29
N SER A 155 -23.13 13.36 3.18
CA SER A 155 -24.15 12.84 4.09
C SER A 155 -24.19 11.30 4.00
N GLY A 156 -24.64 10.60 5.06
CA GLY A 156 -24.60 9.12 5.07
C GLY A 156 -25.24 8.46 3.84
N GLY A 157 -26.36 9.02 3.36
CA GLY A 157 -27.04 8.53 2.16
C GLY A 157 -26.34 8.88 0.83
N GLU A 158 -25.62 10.00 0.74
CA GLU A 158 -24.81 10.34 -0.44
C GLU A 158 -23.53 9.51 -0.50
N MET A 159 -22.90 9.28 0.66
CA MET A 159 -21.70 8.48 0.78
C MET A 159 -21.94 7.04 0.34
N ALA A 160 -23.06 6.44 0.77
CA ALA A 160 -23.46 5.11 0.34
C ALA A 160 -23.60 5.01 -1.20
N ARG A 161 -24.21 6.03 -1.83
CA ARG A 161 -24.37 6.10 -3.29
C ARG A 161 -23.04 6.25 -4.02
N PHE A 162 -22.14 7.10 -3.52
CA PHE A 162 -20.78 7.23 -4.06
C PHE A 162 -19.98 5.94 -3.95
N MET A 163 -20.03 5.29 -2.78
CA MET A 163 -19.34 4.02 -2.55
C MET A 163 -19.89 2.92 -3.45
N LEU A 164 -21.20 2.91 -3.72
CA LEU A 164 -21.78 1.99 -4.71
C LEU A 164 -21.27 2.28 -6.11
N ALA A 165 -21.31 3.53 -6.58
CA ALA A 165 -20.80 3.91 -7.90
C ALA A 165 -19.35 3.44 -8.08
N LEU A 166 -18.52 3.71 -7.08
CA LEU A 166 -17.13 3.29 -7.07
C LEU A 166 -16.98 1.76 -7.07
N LYS A 167 -17.73 1.04 -6.23
CA LYS A 167 -17.72 -0.42 -6.19
C LYS A 167 -18.19 -1.04 -7.50
N VAL A 168 -19.19 -0.48 -8.18
CA VAL A 168 -19.66 -0.96 -9.49
C VAL A 168 -18.58 -0.78 -10.55
N VAL A 169 -17.95 0.40 -10.61
CA VAL A 169 -16.85 0.67 -11.55
C VAL A 169 -15.65 -0.22 -11.29
N LEU A 170 -15.22 -0.34 -10.03
CA LEU A 170 -14.10 -1.19 -9.64
C LEU A 170 -14.43 -2.68 -9.82
N ALA A 171 -15.68 -3.07 -9.60
CA ALA A 171 -16.13 -4.42 -9.87
C ALA A 171 -15.98 -4.76 -11.35
N GLU A 172 -16.27 -3.86 -12.30
CA GLU A 172 -16.06 -4.18 -13.72
C GLU A 172 -14.58 -4.46 -14.07
N VAL A 173 -13.63 -3.87 -13.33
CA VAL A 173 -12.18 -4.03 -13.54
C VAL A 173 -11.57 -5.17 -12.70
N GLY A 174 -12.12 -5.48 -11.53
CA GLY A 174 -11.56 -6.46 -10.60
C GLY A 174 -11.63 -7.90 -11.13
N THR A 175 -10.84 -8.81 -10.56
CA THR A 175 -10.80 -10.23 -10.99
C THR A 175 -11.78 -11.13 -10.25
N ALA A 176 -12.43 -10.64 -9.18
CA ALA A 176 -13.33 -11.43 -8.37
C ALA A 176 -14.59 -11.85 -9.14
N GLN A 177 -14.84 -13.17 -9.19
CA GLN A 177 -16.01 -13.77 -9.85
C GLN A 177 -17.30 -13.61 -9.04
N THR A 178 -17.18 -13.55 -7.71
CA THR A 178 -18.31 -13.38 -6.78
C THR A 178 -18.08 -12.13 -5.94
N LEU A 179 -19.12 -11.31 -5.80
CA LEU A 179 -19.12 -10.09 -4.99
C LEU A 179 -20.27 -10.13 -3.99
N VAL A 180 -19.97 -9.79 -2.74
CA VAL A 180 -20.95 -9.72 -1.65
C VAL A 180 -21.16 -8.27 -1.27
N PHE A 181 -22.42 -7.84 -1.27
CA PHE A 181 -22.85 -6.52 -0.85
C PHE A 181 -23.78 -6.66 0.35
N ASP A 182 -23.38 -6.04 1.45
CA ASP A 182 -24.24 -5.85 2.62
C ASP A 182 -24.63 -4.37 2.71
N GLU A 183 -25.88 -4.09 3.01
CA GLU A 183 -26.43 -2.74 3.20
C GLU A 183 -26.19 -1.75 2.04
N VAL A 184 -26.16 -2.26 0.80
CA VAL A 184 -25.99 -1.42 -0.40
C VAL A 184 -27.12 -0.39 -0.60
N ASP A 185 -28.25 -0.64 0.05
CA ASP A 185 -29.48 0.14 0.05
C ASP A 185 -29.70 0.95 1.35
N SER A 186 -28.72 0.99 2.25
CA SER A 186 -28.84 1.76 3.49
C SER A 186 -28.94 3.26 3.22
N GLY A 187 -29.96 3.90 3.78
CA GLY A 187 -30.19 5.33 3.63
C GLY A 187 -30.68 5.78 2.25
N ILE A 188 -31.16 4.85 1.40
CA ILE A 188 -31.74 5.16 0.08
C ILE A 188 -33.12 4.53 -0.10
N GLY A 189 -33.98 5.16 -0.90
CA GLY A 189 -35.34 4.67 -1.14
C GLY A 189 -35.91 5.11 -2.49
N GLY A 190 -37.06 4.53 -2.84
CA GLY A 190 -37.80 4.85 -4.08
C GLY A 190 -36.96 4.62 -5.34
N ALA A 191 -36.98 5.60 -6.26
CA ALA A 191 -36.28 5.50 -7.54
C ALA A 191 -34.75 5.33 -7.41
N THR A 192 -34.15 5.75 -6.30
CA THR A 192 -32.72 5.56 -6.07
C THR A 192 -32.40 4.09 -5.78
N ALA A 193 -33.22 3.42 -4.95
CA ALA A 193 -33.07 2.00 -4.68
C ALA A 193 -33.33 1.14 -5.93
N ASP A 194 -34.27 1.56 -6.78
CA ASP A 194 -34.51 0.92 -8.09
C ASP A 194 -33.28 1.02 -9.01
N ALA A 195 -32.67 2.21 -9.11
CA ALA A 195 -31.43 2.41 -9.86
C ALA A 195 -30.28 1.54 -9.33
N VAL A 196 -30.16 1.37 -8.00
CA VAL A 196 -29.18 0.45 -7.39
C VAL A 196 -29.45 -0.99 -7.83
N GLY A 197 -30.69 -1.45 -7.75
CA GLY A 197 -31.09 -2.78 -8.19
C GLY A 197 -30.74 -3.04 -9.67
N GLU A 198 -30.98 -2.06 -10.54
CA GLU A 198 -30.63 -2.15 -11.97
C GLU A 198 -29.12 -2.30 -12.20
N ARG A 199 -28.29 -1.59 -11.44
CA ARG A 199 -26.82 -1.68 -11.55
C ARG A 199 -26.29 -3.02 -11.05
N LEU A 200 -26.81 -3.50 -9.93
CA LEU A 200 -26.48 -4.83 -9.40
C LEU A 200 -26.90 -5.93 -10.38
N ALA A 201 -28.09 -5.84 -10.96
CA ALA A 201 -28.56 -6.79 -11.99
C ALA A 201 -27.69 -6.74 -13.25
N ARG A 202 -27.25 -5.55 -13.70
CA ARG A 202 -26.32 -5.43 -14.83
C ARG A 202 -24.97 -6.08 -14.53
N LEU A 203 -24.43 -5.85 -13.33
CA LEU A 203 -23.18 -6.46 -12.91
C LEU A 203 -23.32 -7.99 -12.79
N ALA A 204 -24.49 -8.47 -12.35
CA ALA A 204 -24.81 -9.88 -12.23
C ALA A 204 -24.82 -10.64 -13.58
N ARG A 205 -24.92 -9.93 -14.72
CA ARG A 205 -24.79 -10.56 -16.05
C ARG A 205 -23.41 -11.14 -16.31
N LYS A 206 -22.38 -10.64 -15.63
CA LYS A 206 -20.98 -11.05 -15.82
C LYS A 206 -20.40 -11.79 -14.61
N ARG A 207 -21.04 -11.70 -13.44
CA ARG A 207 -20.50 -12.13 -12.14
C ARG A 207 -21.61 -12.60 -11.21
N GLN A 208 -21.27 -13.39 -10.21
CA GLN A 208 -22.21 -13.72 -9.16
C GLN A 208 -22.27 -12.58 -8.14
N ILE A 209 -23.47 -12.06 -7.89
CA ILE A 209 -23.71 -10.96 -6.95
C ILE A 209 -24.61 -11.47 -5.83
N LEU A 210 -24.11 -11.43 -4.60
CA LEU A 210 -24.87 -11.74 -3.39
C LEU A 210 -25.17 -10.43 -2.67
N VAL A 211 -26.45 -10.14 -2.45
CA VAL A 211 -26.89 -8.89 -1.82
C VAL A 211 -27.78 -9.22 -0.64
N VAL A 212 -27.44 -8.66 0.52
CA VAL A 212 -28.33 -8.59 1.68
C VAL A 212 -29.01 -7.23 1.63
N THR A 213 -30.34 -7.21 1.53
CA THR A 213 -31.13 -5.99 1.25
C THR A 213 -32.47 -6.06 1.97
N HIS A 214 -32.98 -4.89 2.34
CA HIS A 214 -34.34 -4.71 2.84
C HIS A 214 -35.21 -3.93 1.85
N SER A 215 -34.64 -3.44 0.75
CA SER A 215 -35.34 -2.75 -0.33
C SER A 215 -36.08 -3.73 -1.23
N PRO A 216 -37.41 -3.61 -1.36
CA PRO A 216 -38.18 -4.40 -2.33
C PRO A 216 -37.76 -4.10 -3.78
N GLN A 217 -37.30 -2.87 -4.07
CA GLN A 217 -36.83 -2.50 -5.40
C GLN A 217 -35.56 -3.25 -5.79
N VAL A 218 -34.61 -3.39 -4.87
CA VAL A 218 -33.37 -4.16 -5.11
C VAL A 218 -33.67 -5.65 -5.19
N ALA A 219 -34.45 -6.20 -4.23
CA ALA A 219 -34.80 -7.61 -4.20
C ALA A 219 -35.59 -8.06 -5.44
N ALA A 220 -36.45 -7.20 -6.01
CA ALA A 220 -37.18 -7.49 -7.24
C ALA A 220 -36.29 -7.67 -8.47
N LYS A 221 -35.06 -7.11 -8.48
CA LYS A 221 -34.11 -7.23 -9.60
C LYS A 221 -33.23 -8.49 -9.54
N SER A 222 -33.34 -9.30 -8.50
CA SER A 222 -32.56 -10.53 -8.34
C SER A 222 -33.02 -11.65 -9.28
N ALA A 223 -32.08 -12.48 -9.75
CA ALA A 223 -32.39 -13.72 -10.45
C ALA A 223 -32.85 -14.82 -9.49
N TYR A 224 -32.29 -14.82 -8.27
CA TYR A 224 -32.63 -15.74 -7.20
C TYR A 224 -32.93 -14.94 -5.93
N HIS A 225 -34.04 -15.27 -5.27
CA HIS A 225 -34.48 -14.59 -4.05
C HIS A 225 -34.58 -15.61 -2.91
N ALA A 226 -33.94 -15.34 -1.79
CA ALA A 226 -34.04 -16.12 -0.57
C ALA A 226 -34.33 -15.21 0.62
N ILE A 227 -35.07 -15.72 1.59
CA ILE A 227 -35.39 -15.01 2.83
C ILE A 227 -34.57 -15.57 3.99
N VAL A 228 -34.24 -14.70 4.94
CA VAL A 228 -33.55 -15.07 6.18
C VAL A 228 -34.55 -15.14 7.31
N VAL A 229 -34.70 -16.30 7.94
CA VAL A 229 -35.66 -16.55 9.02
C VAL A 229 -34.91 -16.96 10.29
N LYS A 230 -35.20 -16.28 11.41
CA LYS A 230 -34.73 -16.67 12.74
C LYS A 230 -35.75 -17.60 13.40
N THR A 231 -35.30 -18.77 13.85
CA THR A 231 -36.12 -19.78 14.52
C THR A 231 -35.61 -20.07 15.93
N GLY A 232 -36.50 -20.35 16.88
CA GLY A 232 -36.17 -20.68 18.28
C GLY A 232 -36.20 -19.47 19.21
N LYS A 233 -36.81 -19.63 20.40
CA LYS A 233 -36.96 -18.56 21.41
C LYS A 233 -35.77 -18.43 22.36
N THR A 234 -35.18 -19.56 22.78
CA THR A 234 -34.10 -19.61 23.78
C THR A 234 -32.71 -19.71 23.16
N ASN A 235 -32.60 -20.32 21.97
CA ASN A 235 -31.36 -20.40 21.21
C ASN A 235 -31.66 -20.06 19.73
N PRO A 236 -31.54 -18.79 19.32
CA PRO A 236 -31.93 -18.37 17.99
C PRO A 236 -31.03 -19.01 16.93
N THR A 237 -31.65 -19.69 15.96
CA THR A 237 -31.02 -20.29 14.79
C THR A 237 -31.42 -19.51 13.55
N THR A 238 -30.48 -19.25 12.64
CA THR A 238 -30.76 -18.51 11.40
C THR A 238 -30.80 -19.48 10.22
N LYS A 239 -31.87 -19.45 9.44
CA LYS A 239 -32.05 -20.26 8.22
C LYS A 239 -32.21 -19.37 7.00
N ILE A 240 -31.71 -19.82 5.86
CA ILE A 240 -31.89 -19.18 4.56
C ILE A 240 -32.83 -20.08 3.75
N LEU A 241 -33.97 -19.55 3.32
CA LEU A 241 -34.99 -20.29 2.59
C LEU A 241 -35.12 -19.69 1.18
N PRO A 242 -34.83 -20.45 0.10
CA PRO A 242 -35.04 -19.97 -1.26
C PRO A 242 -36.53 -19.88 -1.58
N LEU A 243 -36.94 -18.80 -2.24
CA LEU A 243 -38.29 -18.64 -2.77
C LEU A 243 -38.36 -19.33 -4.14
N SER A 244 -39.14 -20.40 -4.22
CA SER A 244 -39.03 -21.37 -5.33
C SER A 244 -40.05 -21.12 -6.45
N ASN A 245 -41.10 -20.34 -6.17
CA ASN A 245 -42.13 -19.99 -7.15
C ASN A 245 -42.40 -18.49 -7.21
N SER A 246 -43.01 -18.04 -8.32
CA SER A 246 -43.30 -16.62 -8.57
C SER A 246 -44.25 -16.01 -7.55
N ASN A 247 -45.17 -16.81 -6.98
CA ASN A 247 -46.13 -16.34 -5.99
C ASN A 247 -45.46 -16.04 -4.66
N GLU A 248 -44.61 -16.94 -4.15
CA GLU A 248 -43.79 -16.72 -2.95
C GLU A 248 -42.94 -15.47 -3.08
N ARG A 249 -42.32 -15.27 -4.24
CA ARG A 249 -41.53 -14.08 -4.53
C ARG A 249 -42.40 -12.82 -4.53
N THR A 250 -43.60 -12.87 -5.10
CA THR A 250 -44.53 -11.73 -5.13
C THR A 250 -45.04 -11.38 -3.73
N GLU A 251 -45.42 -12.38 -2.92
CA GLU A 251 -45.87 -12.17 -1.54
C GLU A 251 -44.75 -11.57 -0.68
N GLU A 252 -43.51 -12.02 -0.83
CA GLU A 252 -42.39 -11.47 -0.07
C GLU A 252 -42.10 -10.01 -0.46
N ILE A 253 -42.07 -9.69 -1.76
CA ILE A 253 -41.90 -8.29 -2.19
C ILE A 253 -43.08 -7.43 -1.72
N ALA A 254 -44.31 -7.96 -1.74
CA ALA A 254 -45.48 -7.26 -1.21
C ALA A 254 -45.36 -7.02 0.30
N ARG A 255 -44.88 -8.01 1.07
CA ARG A 255 -44.58 -7.87 2.50
C ARG A 255 -43.50 -6.83 2.77
N MET A 256 -42.44 -6.79 1.97
CA MET A 256 -41.40 -5.77 2.06
C MET A 256 -41.94 -4.35 1.76
N LEU A 257 -42.99 -4.23 0.93
CA LEU A 257 -43.63 -2.95 0.60
C LEU A 257 -44.63 -2.48 1.67
N SER A 258 -45.47 -3.37 2.21
CA SER A 258 -46.57 -3.00 3.12
C SER A 258 -46.33 -3.32 4.60
N GLY A 259 -45.25 -4.03 4.91
CA GLY A 259 -44.89 -4.37 6.28
C GLY A 259 -45.67 -5.57 6.83
N ALA A 260 -46.37 -5.37 7.95
CA ALA A 260 -46.98 -6.46 8.72
C ALA A 260 -48.21 -7.09 8.04
N GLU A 261 -49.00 -6.30 7.30
CA GLU A 261 -50.18 -6.79 6.59
C GLU A 261 -49.99 -6.66 5.07
N ILE A 262 -50.21 -7.76 4.34
CA ILE A 262 -50.08 -7.79 2.87
C ILE A 262 -51.42 -7.40 2.25
N THR A 263 -51.51 -6.18 1.72
CA THR A 263 -52.72 -5.66 1.07
C THR A 263 -52.83 -6.08 -0.40
N LYS A 264 -53.99 -5.84 -1.03
CA LYS A 264 -54.17 -6.12 -2.48
C LYS A 264 -53.34 -5.16 -3.33
N GLU A 265 -53.22 -3.92 -2.89
CA GLU A 265 -52.46 -2.85 -3.53
C GLU A 265 -50.96 -3.16 -3.49
N ALA A 266 -50.46 -3.70 -2.36
CA ALA A 266 -49.07 -4.12 -2.21
C ALA A 266 -48.70 -5.25 -3.18
N ARG A 267 -49.58 -6.25 -3.34
CA ARG A 267 -49.40 -7.33 -4.33
C ARG A 267 -49.39 -6.80 -5.76
N ALA A 268 -50.30 -5.90 -6.09
CA ALA A 268 -50.36 -5.29 -7.42
C ALA A 268 -49.08 -4.50 -7.73
N GLN A 269 -48.53 -3.78 -6.74
CA GLN A 269 -47.27 -3.05 -6.90
C GLN A 269 -46.06 -3.99 -6.98
N ALA A 270 -46.03 -5.06 -6.18
CA ALA A 270 -45.00 -6.09 -6.23
C ALA A 270 -44.94 -6.76 -7.60
N ALA A 271 -46.10 -7.13 -8.16
CA ALA A 271 -46.20 -7.70 -9.51
C ALA A 271 -45.61 -6.77 -10.57
N LYS A 272 -45.91 -5.46 -10.51
CA LYS A 272 -45.32 -4.46 -11.42
C LYS A 272 -43.80 -4.32 -11.27
N LEU A 273 -43.26 -4.42 -10.05
CA LEU A 273 -41.81 -4.36 -9.83
C LEU A 273 -41.12 -5.59 -10.44
N LEU A 274 -41.72 -6.77 -10.28
CA LEU A 274 -41.20 -8.03 -10.82
C LEU A 274 -41.30 -8.06 -12.35
N GLU A 275 -42.37 -7.51 -12.93
CA GLU A 275 -42.52 -7.38 -14.39
C GLU A 275 -41.44 -6.47 -15.00
N LYS A 276 -41.17 -5.32 -14.37
CA LYS A 276 -40.08 -4.40 -14.79
C LYS A 276 -38.67 -4.96 -14.57
N ALA A 277 -38.55 -6.07 -13.85
CA ALA A 277 -37.27 -6.69 -13.52
C ALA A 277 -36.94 -7.89 -14.42
N ALA A 278 -37.95 -8.47 -15.09
CA ALA A 278 -37.80 -9.52 -16.09
C ALA A 278 -37.22 -8.95 -17.40
#